data_AF-A0AAU7V417-F1
#
_entry.id   AF-A0AAU7V417-F1
#
_cell.length_a   1.000
_cell.length_b   1.000
_cell.length_c   1.000
_cell.angle_alpha   90.00
_cell.angle_beta   90.00
_cell.angle_gamma   90.00
#
_symmetry.space_group_name_H-M   'P 1'
#
loop_
_entity.id
_entity.type
_entity.pdbx_description
1 polymer ?
#
loop_
_entity_poly.entity_id
_entity_poly.type
_entity_poly.pdbx_seq_one_letter_code
_entity_poly.pdbx_strand_id
1 'polypeptide(L)'
;MSALTGTAPLLRVSLKHEGRNFAPWVLIVTVLSASSALVYPWVFPDAADRAGLAVAVGANPALGLIFGPAFDLQTTDGFNAWRSLGIGGLLVALGAIFTVVKATRGQEDSGQAELLASGVLGRSSRLLTGVSLALIGSTVAGIVSGLVTVLCGGGWTASLLLCATFAATGWMFAGVAAVAAQLGSDARTANSMAVGFLGVLFVLRGFAYSMDADPWAIWANPLGWMTET
;
A
#
# COMPACT_ATOMS: atom_id res chain seq x y z
N MET A 1 33.30 -1.68 13.41
CA MET A 1 32.49 -0.99 12.37
C MET A 1 31.02 -1.08 12.76
N SER A 2 30.23 -0.02 12.53
CA SER A 2 28.78 -0.03 12.84
C SER A 2 28.03 -0.98 11.91
N ALA A 3 26.94 -1.60 12.40
CA ALA A 3 26.07 -2.46 11.59
C ALA A 3 25.43 -1.73 10.39
N LEU A 4 25.40 -0.40 10.42
CA LEU A 4 24.80 0.47 9.40
C LEU A 4 25.81 1.07 8.42
N THR A 5 27.09 0.73 8.55
CA THR A 5 28.17 1.28 7.71
C THR A 5 27.84 1.07 6.23
N GLY A 6 27.94 2.13 5.42
CA GLY A 6 27.71 2.11 3.98
C GLY A 6 26.24 2.05 3.52
N THR A 7 25.27 2.20 4.43
CA THR A 7 23.84 2.27 4.06
C THR A 7 23.52 3.50 3.19
N ALA A 8 24.01 4.68 3.55
CA ALA A 8 23.74 5.91 2.81
C ALA A 8 24.20 5.87 1.33
N PRO A 9 25.45 5.47 1.01
CA PRO A 9 25.88 5.36 -0.39
C PRO A 9 25.13 4.24 -1.12
N LEU A 10 24.85 3.10 -0.47
CA LEU A 10 24.07 2.02 -1.06
C LEU A 10 22.66 2.49 -1.41
N LEU A 11 21.96 3.13 -0.47
CA LEU A 11 20.63 3.70 -0.67
C LEU A 11 20.60 4.71 -1.82
N ARG A 12 21.60 5.59 -1.92
CA ARG A 12 21.67 6.57 -3.02
C ARG A 12 21.78 5.88 -4.38
N VAL A 13 22.60 4.83 -4.48
CA VAL A 13 22.76 4.06 -5.72
C VAL A 13 21.48 3.27 -6.02
N SER A 14 20.88 2.61 -5.03
CA SER A 14 19.64 1.87 -5.20
C SER A 14 18.46 2.77 -5.55
N LEU A 15 18.36 3.98 -4.99
CA LEU A 15 17.34 4.96 -5.41
C LEU A 15 17.48 5.32 -6.89
N LYS A 16 18.71 5.53 -7.36
CA LYS A 16 18.98 5.89 -8.76
C LYS A 16 18.63 4.77 -9.73
N HIS A 17 18.94 3.51 -9.39
CA HIS A 17 18.79 2.37 -10.31
C HIS A 17 17.47 1.62 -10.12
N GLU A 18 17.04 1.46 -8.87
CA GLU A 18 15.86 0.66 -8.51
C GLU A 18 14.64 1.50 -8.15
N GLY A 19 14.79 2.80 -7.86
CA GLY A 19 13.65 3.66 -7.49
C GLY A 19 12.53 3.69 -8.53
N ARG A 20 12.88 3.53 -9.82
CA ARG A 20 11.91 3.43 -10.93
C ARG A 20 11.01 2.20 -10.83
N ASN A 21 11.43 1.14 -10.14
CA ASN A 21 10.60 -0.05 -9.95
C ASN A 21 9.36 0.23 -9.10
N PHE A 22 9.37 1.31 -8.29
CA PHE A 22 8.21 1.73 -7.53
C PHE A 22 7.23 2.59 -8.35
N ALA A 23 7.66 3.15 -9.49
CA ALA A 23 6.85 4.07 -10.29
C ALA A 23 5.52 3.47 -10.79
N PRO A 24 5.43 2.19 -11.20
CA PRO A 24 4.13 1.59 -11.56
C PRO A 24 3.14 1.57 -10.39
N TRP A 25 3.62 1.37 -9.16
CA TRP A 25 2.80 1.38 -7.94
C TRP A 25 2.29 2.79 -7.64
N VAL A 26 3.14 3.81 -7.76
CA VAL A 26 2.72 5.22 -7.65
C VAL A 26 1.66 5.53 -8.69
N LEU A 27 1.89 5.16 -9.95
CA LEU A 27 1.00 5.43 -11.06
C LEU A 27 -0.38 4.80 -10.83
N ILE A 28 -0.44 3.50 -10.54
CA ILE A 28 -1.71 2.76 -10.46
C ILE A 28 -2.59 3.27 -9.31
N VAL A 29 -2.03 3.57 -8.13
CA VAL A 29 -2.81 4.08 -6.99
C VAL A 29 -3.21 5.54 -7.18
N THR A 30 -2.36 6.33 -7.85
CA THR A 30 -2.70 7.70 -8.26
C THR A 30 -3.87 7.69 -9.23
N VAL A 31 -3.80 6.89 -10.29
CA VAL A 31 -4.87 6.77 -11.29
C VAL A 31 -6.15 6.27 -10.63
N LEU A 32 -6.08 5.28 -9.73
CA LEU A 32 -7.23 4.76 -9.01
C LEU A 32 -7.98 5.86 -8.23
N SER A 33 -7.25 6.65 -7.43
CA SER A 33 -7.88 7.69 -6.61
C SER A 33 -8.31 8.91 -7.42
N ALA A 34 -7.43 9.40 -8.30
CA ALA A 34 -7.70 10.58 -9.11
C ALA A 34 -8.85 10.36 -10.10
N SER A 35 -8.94 9.18 -10.72
CA SER A 35 -10.07 8.85 -11.59
C SER A 35 -11.39 8.79 -10.82
N SER A 36 -11.39 8.32 -9.58
CA SER A 36 -12.58 8.30 -8.75
C SER A 36 -13.08 9.72 -8.46
N ALA A 37 -12.17 10.63 -8.10
CA ALA A 37 -12.51 12.04 -7.88
C ALA A 37 -12.99 12.76 -9.16
N LEU A 38 -12.32 12.50 -10.28
CA LEU A 38 -12.59 13.15 -11.56
C LEU A 38 -13.91 12.70 -12.19
N VAL A 39 -14.16 11.38 -12.20
CA VAL A 39 -15.25 10.76 -12.97
C VAL A 39 -16.55 10.73 -12.19
N TYR A 40 -16.50 10.65 -10.85
CA TYR A 40 -17.70 10.51 -10.03
C TYR A 40 -18.76 11.62 -10.28
N PRO A 41 -18.40 12.93 -10.33
CA PRO A 41 -19.39 13.98 -10.61
C PRO A 41 -20.01 13.92 -12.01
N TRP A 42 -19.33 13.28 -12.95
CA TRP A 42 -19.82 13.11 -14.33
C TRP A 42 -20.80 11.95 -14.45
N VAL A 43 -20.56 10.86 -13.71
CA VAL A 43 -21.38 9.65 -13.74
C VAL A 43 -22.59 9.76 -12.80
N PHE A 44 -22.44 10.47 -11.68
CA PHE A 44 -23.49 10.68 -10.68
C PHE A 44 -23.70 12.19 -10.42
N PRO A 45 -24.21 12.94 -11.42
CA PRO A 45 -24.36 14.38 -11.32
C PRO A 45 -25.35 14.78 -10.22
N ASP A 46 -26.49 14.10 -10.14
CA ASP A 46 -27.61 14.47 -9.28
C ASP A 46 -27.75 13.57 -8.04
N ALA A 47 -28.44 14.06 -7.02
CA ALA A 47 -28.65 13.33 -5.76
C ALA A 47 -29.40 12.00 -5.96
N ALA A 48 -30.29 11.92 -6.96
CA ALA A 48 -31.02 10.69 -7.27
C ALA A 48 -30.09 9.56 -7.76
N ASP A 49 -29.12 9.89 -8.62
CA ASP A 49 -28.15 8.92 -9.15
C ASP A 49 -27.23 8.39 -8.04
N ARG A 50 -26.80 9.28 -7.15
CA ARG A 50 -25.96 8.95 -6.00
C ARG A 50 -26.71 8.11 -4.96
N ALA A 51 -28.00 8.37 -4.75
CA ALA A 51 -28.85 7.52 -3.92
C ALA A 51 -29.01 6.13 -4.55
N GLY A 52 -29.21 6.06 -5.87
CA GLY A 52 -29.24 4.80 -6.62
C GLY A 52 -27.95 3.99 -6.48
N LEU A 53 -26.78 4.64 -6.54
CA LEU A 53 -25.49 4.02 -6.27
C LEU A 53 -25.43 3.43 -4.85
N ALA A 54 -25.85 4.19 -3.83
CA ALA A 54 -25.83 3.72 -2.45
C ALA A 54 -26.72 2.47 -2.25
N VAL A 55 -27.91 2.46 -2.86
CA VAL A 55 -28.80 1.28 -2.85
C VAL A 55 -28.15 0.10 -3.56
N ALA A 56 -27.56 0.31 -4.74
CA ALA A 56 -26.91 -0.76 -5.50
C ALA A 56 -25.70 -1.36 -4.76
N VAL A 57 -24.88 -0.52 -4.11
CA VAL A 57 -23.76 -0.98 -3.29
C VAL A 57 -24.26 -1.74 -2.06
N GLY A 58 -25.26 -1.18 -1.35
CA GLY A 58 -25.83 -1.82 -0.16
C GLY A 58 -26.52 -3.16 -0.45
N ALA A 59 -27.06 -3.33 -1.66
CA ALA A 59 -27.68 -4.58 -2.10
C ALA A 59 -26.67 -5.69 -2.47
N ASN A 60 -25.36 -5.40 -2.51
CA ASN A 60 -24.33 -6.35 -2.92
C ASN A 60 -23.25 -6.55 -1.84
N PRO A 61 -23.43 -7.55 -0.94
CA PRO A 61 -22.47 -7.87 0.11
C PRO A 61 -21.05 -8.19 -0.40
N ALA A 62 -20.92 -8.68 -1.64
CA ALA A 62 -19.61 -8.99 -2.22
C ALA A 62 -18.75 -7.73 -2.44
N LEU A 63 -19.37 -6.57 -2.66
CA LEU A 63 -18.62 -5.30 -2.70
C LEU A 63 -18.07 -4.93 -1.33
N GLY A 64 -18.82 -5.24 -0.27
CA GLY A 64 -18.36 -5.09 1.12
C GLY A 64 -17.11 -5.92 1.43
N LEU A 65 -17.01 -7.14 0.89
CA LEU A 65 -15.81 -7.98 1.07
C LEU A 65 -14.54 -7.34 0.50
N ILE A 66 -14.66 -6.66 -0.64
CA ILE A 66 -13.52 -6.09 -1.38
C ILE A 66 -13.17 -4.68 -0.88
N PHE A 67 -14.18 -3.82 -0.80
CA PHE A 67 -14.01 -2.40 -0.52
C PHE A 67 -14.16 -2.08 0.97
N GLY A 68 -14.97 -2.86 1.69
CA GLY A 68 -15.38 -2.58 3.06
C GLY A 68 -16.64 -1.72 3.13
N PRO A 69 -16.96 -1.15 4.31
CA PRO A 69 -18.15 -0.34 4.51
C PRO A 69 -18.18 0.91 3.64
N ALA A 70 -19.34 1.17 3.05
CA ALA A 70 -19.62 2.37 2.28
C ALA A 70 -20.28 3.43 3.15
N PHE A 71 -19.49 4.34 3.74
CA PHE A 71 -20.01 5.33 4.69
C PHE A 71 -20.70 6.54 4.05
N ASP A 72 -20.12 7.13 3.00
CA ASP A 72 -20.66 8.34 2.37
C ASP A 72 -20.54 8.33 0.85
N LEU A 73 -21.38 7.51 0.21
CA LEU A 73 -21.45 7.45 -1.26
C LEU A 73 -22.20 8.64 -1.88
N GLN A 74 -22.60 9.66 -1.11
CA GLN A 74 -23.26 10.84 -1.65
C GLN A 74 -22.25 11.93 -2.04
N THR A 75 -21.00 11.82 -1.57
CA THR A 75 -19.92 12.76 -1.85
C THR A 75 -18.84 12.11 -2.72
N THR A 76 -18.14 12.95 -3.49
CA THR A 76 -17.00 12.52 -4.31
C THR A 76 -15.91 11.89 -3.47
N ASP A 77 -15.60 12.52 -2.33
CA ASP A 77 -14.53 12.06 -1.44
C ASP A 77 -14.91 10.76 -0.72
N GLY A 78 -16.15 10.61 -0.26
CA GLY A 78 -16.60 9.38 0.37
C GLY A 78 -16.68 8.20 -0.61
N PHE A 79 -17.09 8.43 -1.86
CA PHE A 79 -16.99 7.43 -2.93
C PHE A 79 -15.54 7.04 -3.21
N ASN A 80 -14.63 8.01 -3.34
CA ASN A 80 -13.22 7.77 -3.58
C ASN A 80 -12.58 6.99 -2.42
N ALA A 81 -12.89 7.35 -1.16
CA ALA A 81 -12.40 6.62 0.01
C ALA A 81 -12.88 5.16 -0.02
N TRP A 82 -14.18 4.91 -0.17
CA TRP A 82 -14.72 3.56 -0.25
C TRP A 82 -14.08 2.72 -1.37
N ARG A 83 -13.99 3.29 -2.59
CA ARG A 83 -13.48 2.60 -3.77
C ARG A 83 -11.97 2.38 -3.73
N SER A 84 -11.22 3.35 -3.24
CA SER A 84 -9.76 3.37 -3.40
C SER A 84 -9.00 2.92 -2.16
N LEU A 85 -9.56 3.04 -0.94
CA LEU A 85 -8.84 2.80 0.31
C LEU A 85 -8.25 1.38 0.38
N GLY A 86 -9.09 0.36 0.26
CA GLY A 86 -8.68 -1.04 0.38
C GLY A 86 -7.74 -1.48 -0.75
N ILE A 87 -8.10 -1.19 -2.00
CA ILE A 87 -7.32 -1.61 -3.17
C ILE A 87 -6.00 -0.82 -3.26
N GLY A 88 -6.04 0.49 -3.04
CA GLY A 88 -4.86 1.34 -3.05
C GLY A 88 -3.86 0.94 -1.97
N GLY A 89 -4.33 0.70 -0.74
CA GLY A 89 -3.50 0.19 0.35
C GLY A 89 -2.87 -1.17 0.02
N LEU A 90 -3.65 -2.11 -0.55
CA LEU A 90 -3.14 -3.41 -1.00
C LEU A 90 -2.06 -3.26 -2.08
N LEU A 91 -2.25 -2.39 -3.07
CA LEU A 91 -1.30 -2.17 -4.15
C LEU A 91 0.01 -1.56 -3.61
N VAL A 92 -0.05 -0.54 -2.76
CA VAL A 92 1.18 0.03 -2.16
C VAL A 92 1.88 -1.00 -1.27
N ALA A 93 1.14 -1.81 -0.51
CA ALA A 93 1.70 -2.90 0.28
C ALA A 93 2.46 -3.92 -0.59
N LEU A 94 1.89 -4.35 -1.72
CA LEU A 94 2.57 -5.23 -2.68
C LEU A 94 3.85 -4.60 -3.24
N GLY A 95 3.78 -3.33 -3.63
CA GLY A 95 4.95 -2.58 -4.08
C GLY A 95 6.07 -2.52 -3.02
N ALA A 96 5.70 -2.28 -1.77
CA ALA A 96 6.61 -2.27 -0.63
C ALA A 96 7.25 -3.66 -0.41
N ILE A 97 6.43 -4.73 -0.41
CA ILE A 97 6.90 -6.11 -0.23
C ILE A 97 7.93 -6.47 -1.29
N PHE A 98 7.59 -6.29 -2.57
CA PHE A 98 8.48 -6.65 -3.67
C PHE A 98 9.76 -5.82 -3.67
N THR A 99 9.68 -4.55 -3.26
CA THR A 99 10.87 -3.69 -3.14
C THR A 99 11.81 -4.20 -2.05
N VAL A 100 11.30 -4.49 -0.85
CA VAL A 100 12.13 -4.99 0.26
C VAL A 100 12.74 -6.34 -0.09
N VAL A 101 11.94 -7.29 -0.59
CA VAL A 101 12.42 -8.64 -0.89
C VAL A 101 13.43 -8.63 -2.04
N LYS A 102 13.19 -7.83 -3.09
CA LYS A 102 14.13 -7.66 -4.20
C LYS A 102 15.47 -7.08 -3.73
N ALA A 103 15.43 -6.02 -2.91
CA ALA A 103 16.63 -5.36 -2.38
C ALA A 103 17.36 -6.17 -1.28
N THR A 104 16.82 -7.33 -0.89
CA THR A 104 17.42 -8.23 0.10
C THR A 104 17.67 -9.61 -0.50
N ARG A 105 16.72 -10.54 -0.38
CA ARG A 105 16.83 -11.92 -0.87
C ARG A 105 17.05 -11.98 -2.38
N GLY A 106 16.43 -11.09 -3.15
CA GLY A 106 16.66 -11.03 -4.60
C GLY A 106 18.12 -10.72 -4.98
N GLN A 107 18.81 -9.89 -4.19
CA GLN A 107 20.24 -9.63 -4.37
C GLN A 107 21.11 -10.81 -3.92
N GLU A 108 20.67 -11.59 -2.93
CA GLU A 108 21.35 -12.82 -2.50
C GLU A 108 21.24 -13.90 -3.58
N ASP A 109 20.03 -14.17 -4.06
CA ASP A 109 19.76 -15.18 -5.08
C ASP A 109 20.45 -14.90 -6.42
N SER A 110 20.75 -13.63 -6.71
CA SER A 110 21.45 -13.20 -7.93
C SER A 110 22.97 -13.08 -7.77
N GLY A 111 23.52 -13.34 -6.58
CA GLY A 111 24.95 -13.19 -6.28
C GLY A 111 25.43 -11.74 -6.14
N GLN A 112 24.60 -10.73 -6.39
CA GLN A 112 24.95 -9.32 -6.21
C GLN A 112 25.32 -8.99 -4.76
N ALA A 113 24.70 -9.69 -3.81
CA ALA A 113 25.01 -9.55 -2.40
C ALA A 113 26.47 -9.86 -2.06
N GLU A 114 27.11 -10.82 -2.73
CA GLU A 114 28.50 -11.21 -2.48
C GLU A 114 29.47 -10.12 -2.96
N LEU A 115 29.19 -9.54 -4.14
CA LEU A 115 29.94 -8.40 -4.67
C LEU A 115 29.85 -7.19 -3.73
N LEU A 116 28.64 -6.89 -3.24
CA LEU A 116 28.44 -5.81 -2.27
C LEU A 116 29.17 -6.10 -0.94
N ALA A 117 29.14 -7.35 -0.46
CA ALA A 117 29.78 -7.78 0.77
C ALA A 117 31.32 -7.70 0.71
N SER A 118 31.93 -7.72 -0.49
CA SER A 118 33.37 -7.46 -0.67
C SER A 118 33.78 -6.01 -0.35
N GLY A 119 32.80 -5.09 -0.30
CA GLY A 119 32.99 -3.69 0.08
C GLY A 119 32.87 -3.43 1.59
N VAL A 120 32.97 -2.16 1.96
CA VAL A 120 32.88 -1.69 3.35
C VAL A 120 31.41 -1.54 3.77
N LEU A 121 30.66 -2.65 3.83
CA LEU A 121 29.24 -2.68 4.20
C LEU A 121 29.00 -3.39 5.54
N GLY A 122 28.18 -2.77 6.39
CA GLY A 122 27.72 -3.40 7.64
C GLY A 122 26.63 -4.44 7.39
N ARG A 123 26.49 -5.41 8.31
CA ARG A 123 25.55 -6.54 8.19
C ARG A 123 24.09 -6.14 7.94
N SER A 124 23.66 -4.98 8.43
CA SER A 124 22.27 -4.51 8.33
C SER A 124 22.05 -3.51 7.20
N SER A 125 23.09 -3.14 6.46
CA SER A 125 23.03 -2.11 5.41
C SER A 125 22.08 -2.47 4.27
N ARG A 126 22.08 -3.73 3.82
CA ARG A 126 21.22 -4.23 2.75
C ARG A 126 19.75 -4.20 3.15
N LEU A 127 19.42 -4.75 4.33
CA LEU A 127 18.06 -4.72 4.87
C LEU A 127 17.54 -3.29 5.06
N LEU A 128 18.35 -2.43 5.69
CA LEU A 128 17.94 -1.04 5.92
C LEU A 128 17.78 -0.28 4.59
N THR A 129 18.59 -0.58 3.57
CA THR A 129 18.42 -0.01 2.23
C THR A 129 17.09 -0.43 1.62
N GLY A 130 16.77 -1.73 1.61
CA GLY A 130 15.51 -2.23 1.07
C GLY A 130 14.28 -1.65 1.77
N VAL A 131 14.29 -1.61 3.10
CA VAL A 131 13.23 -0.96 3.90
C VAL A 131 13.13 0.52 3.57
N SER A 132 14.25 1.25 3.53
CA SER A 132 14.26 2.68 3.22
C SER A 132 13.69 2.98 1.82
N LEU A 133 14.00 2.15 0.82
CA LEU A 133 13.42 2.29 -0.52
C LEU A 133 11.91 2.12 -0.51
N ALA A 134 11.39 1.11 0.19
CA ALA A 134 9.96 0.89 0.31
C ALA A 134 9.25 2.01 1.08
N LEU A 135 9.85 2.53 2.15
CA LEU A 135 9.32 3.67 2.90
C LEU A 135 9.24 4.91 2.01
N ILE A 136 10.33 5.27 1.33
CA ILE A 136 10.39 6.42 0.41
C ILE A 136 9.38 6.23 -0.73
N GLY A 137 9.35 5.06 -1.36
CA GLY A 137 8.42 4.74 -2.45
C GLY A 137 6.96 4.89 -2.02
N SER A 138 6.60 4.35 -0.85
CA SER A 138 5.24 4.44 -0.30
C SER A 138 4.85 5.88 0.05
N THR A 139 5.79 6.67 0.60
CA THR A 139 5.57 8.11 0.86
C THR A 139 5.35 8.88 -0.44
N VAL A 140 6.16 8.61 -1.47
CA VAL A 140 5.99 9.23 -2.79
C VAL A 140 4.65 8.83 -3.39
N ALA A 141 4.23 7.57 -3.26
CA ALA A 141 2.92 7.13 -3.71
C ALA A 141 1.80 7.94 -3.03
N GLY A 142 1.81 8.06 -1.70
CA GLY A 142 0.80 8.83 -0.97
C GLY A 142 0.80 10.32 -1.30
N ILE A 143 1.96 10.96 -1.41
CA ILE A 143 2.05 12.39 -1.75
C ILE A 143 1.54 12.63 -3.18
N VAL A 144 2.03 11.85 -4.15
CA VAL A 144 1.66 12.03 -5.56
C VAL A 144 0.18 11.73 -5.76
N SER A 145 -0.34 10.63 -5.20
CA SER A 145 -1.76 10.30 -5.32
C SER A 145 -2.62 11.36 -4.66
N GLY A 146 -2.27 11.84 -3.46
CA GLY A 146 -3.03 12.88 -2.76
C GLY A 146 -3.10 14.18 -3.54
N LEU A 147 -1.95 14.69 -4.01
CA LEU A 147 -1.90 15.94 -4.78
C LEU A 147 -2.65 15.82 -6.11
N VAL A 148 -2.50 14.72 -6.84
CA VAL A 148 -3.19 14.54 -8.12
C VAL A 148 -4.70 14.39 -7.91
N THR A 149 -5.15 13.66 -6.88
CA THR A 149 -6.57 13.55 -6.55
C THR A 149 -7.18 14.91 -6.22
N VAL A 150 -6.47 15.77 -5.49
CA VAL A 150 -6.89 17.16 -5.25
C VAL A 150 -7.01 17.94 -6.56
N LEU A 151 -6.00 17.85 -7.43
CA LEU A 151 -6.03 18.53 -8.74
C LEU A 151 -7.18 18.03 -9.63
N CYS A 152 -7.64 16.79 -9.42
CA CYS A 152 -8.79 16.18 -10.09
C CYS A 152 -10.14 16.50 -9.43
N GLY A 153 -10.18 17.38 -8.42
CA GLY A 153 -11.42 17.85 -7.78
C GLY A 153 -11.76 17.18 -6.45
N GLY A 154 -10.87 16.35 -5.89
CA GLY A 154 -11.02 15.81 -4.54
C GLY A 154 -10.79 16.87 -3.47
N GLY A 155 -11.43 16.73 -2.31
CA GLY A 155 -11.23 17.61 -1.17
C GLY A 155 -9.81 17.47 -0.59
N TRP A 156 -9.22 18.59 -0.16
CA TRP A 156 -7.83 18.63 0.33
C TRP A 156 -7.59 17.65 1.49
N THR A 157 -8.37 17.79 2.57
CA THR A 157 -8.20 16.98 3.77
C THR A 157 -8.48 15.49 3.52
N ALA A 158 -9.59 15.18 2.85
CA ALA A 158 -9.98 13.80 2.58
C ALA A 158 -9.00 13.09 1.64
N SER A 159 -8.56 13.75 0.57
CA SER A 159 -7.60 13.19 -0.39
C SER A 159 -6.23 12.93 0.26
N LEU A 160 -5.74 13.87 1.07
CA LEU A 160 -4.47 13.71 1.78
C LEU A 160 -4.54 12.62 2.84
N LEU A 161 -5.64 12.54 3.59
CA LEU A 161 -5.82 11.51 4.61
C LEU A 161 -5.88 10.11 3.97
N LEU A 162 -6.72 9.93 2.94
CA LEU A 162 -6.82 8.68 2.17
C LEU A 162 -5.44 8.23 1.66
N CYS A 163 -4.69 9.15 1.07
CA CYS A 163 -3.40 8.82 0.45
C CYS A 163 -2.26 8.71 1.47
N ALA A 164 -2.35 9.36 2.62
CA ALA A 164 -1.47 9.10 3.76
C ALA A 164 -1.69 7.68 4.29
N THR A 165 -2.93 7.20 4.29
CA THR A 165 -3.23 5.80 4.64
C THR A 165 -2.58 4.83 3.66
N PHE A 166 -2.54 5.12 2.35
CA PHE A 166 -1.76 4.30 1.40
C PHE A 166 -0.27 4.20 1.78
N ALA A 167 0.34 5.34 2.14
CA ALA A 167 1.75 5.37 2.55
C ALA A 167 1.98 4.57 3.84
N ALA A 168 1.11 4.73 4.84
CA ALA A 168 1.17 4.01 6.10
C ALA A 168 1.04 2.48 5.91
N THR A 169 0.14 2.02 5.04
CA THR A 169 0.00 0.60 4.69
C THR A 169 1.27 0.08 4.01
N GLY A 170 1.85 0.86 3.09
CA GLY A 170 3.14 0.54 2.50
C GLY A 170 4.26 0.38 3.54
N TRP A 171 4.32 1.27 4.52
CA TRP A 171 5.31 1.20 5.61
C TRP A 171 5.13 -0.03 6.49
N MET A 172 3.88 -0.34 6.84
CA MET A 172 3.56 -1.53 7.63
C MET A 172 4.04 -2.80 6.91
N PHE A 173 3.74 -2.94 5.62
CA PHE A 173 4.12 -4.11 4.84
C PHE A 173 5.60 -4.13 4.43
N ALA A 174 6.30 -3.00 4.41
CA ALA A 174 7.76 -2.98 4.37
C ALA A 174 8.37 -3.66 5.60
N GLY A 175 7.78 -3.45 6.78
CA GLY A 175 8.17 -4.14 8.03
C GLY A 175 7.90 -5.65 7.97
N VAL A 176 6.72 -6.05 7.52
CA VAL A 176 6.37 -7.48 7.31
C VAL A 176 7.34 -8.14 6.33
N ALA A 177 7.62 -7.48 5.20
CA ALA A 177 8.54 -7.97 4.19
C ALA A 177 9.98 -8.07 4.72
N ALA A 178 10.40 -7.15 5.59
CA ALA A 178 11.71 -7.24 6.25
C ALA A 178 11.82 -8.51 7.10
N VAL A 179 10.80 -8.83 7.90
CA VAL A 179 10.76 -10.07 8.70
C VAL A 179 10.73 -11.29 7.79
N ALA A 180 9.88 -11.30 6.77
CA ALA A 180 9.79 -12.40 5.81
C ALA A 180 11.11 -12.62 5.06
N ALA A 181 11.84 -11.56 4.71
CA ALA A 181 13.15 -11.64 4.09
C ALA A 181 14.22 -12.22 5.04
N GLN A 182 14.09 -12.06 6.36
CA GLN A 182 15.00 -12.72 7.30
C GLN A 182 14.68 -14.21 7.47
N LEU A 183 13.41 -14.60 7.43
CA LEU A 183 12.95 -15.99 7.63
C LEU A 183 13.03 -16.86 6.37
N GLY A 184 12.74 -16.29 5.20
CA GLY A 184 12.71 -17.01 3.93
C GLY A 184 14.11 -17.43 3.47
N SER A 185 14.22 -18.63 2.90
CA SER A 185 15.47 -19.14 2.30
C SER A 185 15.89 -18.37 1.05
N ASP A 186 14.91 -17.93 0.27
CA ASP A 186 15.05 -17.32 -1.05
C ASP A 186 13.96 -16.24 -1.26
N ALA A 187 14.07 -15.47 -2.34
CA ALA A 187 13.17 -14.37 -2.64
C ALA A 187 11.72 -14.84 -2.90
N ARG A 188 11.52 -16.04 -3.47
CA ARG A 188 10.18 -16.58 -3.73
C ARG A 188 9.47 -16.94 -2.43
N THR A 189 10.17 -17.58 -1.51
CA THR A 189 9.67 -17.94 -0.18
C THR A 189 9.32 -16.69 0.63
N ALA A 190 10.23 -15.71 0.68
CA ALA A 190 10.00 -14.45 1.37
C ALA A 190 8.80 -13.67 0.81
N ASN A 191 8.67 -13.59 -0.51
CA ASN A 191 7.50 -12.98 -1.16
C ASN A 191 6.21 -13.74 -0.82
N SER A 192 6.22 -15.06 -0.92
CA SER A 192 5.04 -15.89 -0.61
C SER A 192 4.56 -15.69 0.82
N MET A 193 5.48 -15.61 1.79
CA MET A 193 5.15 -15.35 3.20
C MET A 193 4.51 -13.96 3.39
N ALA A 194 5.14 -12.90 2.86
CA ALA A 194 4.67 -11.54 3.05
C ALA A 194 3.35 -11.25 2.29
N VAL A 195 3.24 -11.71 1.04
CA VAL A 195 2.01 -11.57 0.24
C VAL A 195 0.91 -12.45 0.80
N GLY A 196 1.23 -13.67 1.25
CA GLY A 196 0.26 -14.55 1.92
C GLY A 196 -0.30 -13.92 3.18
N PHE A 197 0.55 -13.32 4.01
CA PHE A 197 0.12 -12.58 5.20
C PHE A 197 -0.78 -11.38 4.84
N LEU A 198 -0.40 -10.57 3.84
CA LEU A 198 -1.25 -9.50 3.31
C LEU A 198 -2.62 -10.01 2.85
N GLY A 199 -2.63 -11.10 2.08
CA GLY A 199 -3.86 -11.71 1.55
C GLY A 199 -4.77 -12.23 2.66
N VAL A 200 -4.21 -12.91 3.67
CA VAL A 200 -4.96 -13.38 4.84
C VAL A 200 -5.60 -12.20 5.57
N LEU A 201 -4.83 -11.14 5.85
CA LEU A 201 -5.37 -9.94 6.49
C LEU A 201 -6.47 -9.29 5.64
N PHE A 202 -6.29 -9.21 4.31
CA PHE A 202 -7.27 -8.61 3.42
C PHE A 202 -8.58 -9.40 3.40
N VAL A 203 -8.51 -10.72 3.30
CA VAL A 203 -9.69 -11.61 3.34
C VAL A 203 -10.35 -11.57 4.71
N LEU A 204 -9.58 -11.63 5.80
CA LEU A 204 -10.13 -11.56 7.16
C LEU A 204 -10.81 -10.21 7.44
N ARG A 205 -10.30 -9.10 6.88
CA ARG A 205 -10.95 -7.78 6.98
C ARG A 205 -12.32 -7.84 6.31
N GLY A 206 -12.39 -8.31 5.07
CA GLY A 206 -13.66 -8.44 4.34
C GLY A 206 -14.63 -9.37 5.07
N PHE A 207 -14.16 -10.53 5.52
CA PHE A 207 -14.95 -11.50 6.25
C PHE A 207 -15.50 -10.94 7.57
N ALA A 208 -14.67 -10.27 8.37
CA ALA A 208 -15.08 -9.62 9.61
C ALA A 208 -16.20 -8.61 9.35
N TYR A 209 -16.10 -7.84 8.26
CA TYR A 209 -17.15 -6.93 7.85
C TYR A 209 -18.45 -7.64 7.43
N SER A 210 -18.36 -8.67 6.57
CA SER A 210 -19.56 -9.39 6.09
C SER A 210 -20.31 -10.17 7.17
N MET A 211 -19.63 -10.53 8.26
CA MET A 211 -20.22 -11.24 9.40
C MET A 211 -20.73 -10.29 10.49
N ASP A 212 -20.65 -8.97 10.29
CA ASP A 212 -20.92 -7.97 11.32
C ASP A 212 -20.20 -8.28 12.64
N ALA A 213 -18.92 -8.64 12.51
CA ALA A 213 -18.12 -9.08 13.64
C ALA A 213 -17.92 -7.95 14.66
N ASP A 214 -17.76 -8.33 15.92
CA ASP A 214 -17.53 -7.39 17.00
C ASP A 214 -16.38 -6.40 16.68
N PRO A 215 -16.43 -5.15 17.15
CA PRO A 215 -15.44 -4.13 16.85
C PRO A 215 -13.99 -4.55 17.13
N TRP A 216 -13.75 -5.38 18.15
CA TRP A 216 -12.40 -5.86 18.48
C TRP A 216 -11.76 -6.65 17.33
N ALA A 217 -12.55 -7.35 16.51
CA ALA A 217 -12.03 -8.13 15.38
C ALA A 217 -11.53 -7.22 14.24
N ILE A 218 -12.17 -6.06 14.05
CA ILE A 218 -11.72 -5.02 13.12
C ILE A 218 -10.40 -4.42 13.63
N TRP A 219 -10.30 -4.13 14.93
CA TRP A 219 -9.09 -3.57 15.54
C TRP A 219 -7.92 -4.57 15.65
N ALA A 220 -8.19 -5.87 15.74
CA ALA A 220 -7.16 -6.91 15.71
C ALA A 220 -6.49 -7.03 14.33
N ASN A 221 -7.20 -6.65 13.26
CA ASN A 221 -6.66 -6.63 11.92
C ASN A 221 -6.10 -5.23 11.60
N PRO A 222 -4.79 -5.07 11.37
CA PRO A 222 -4.21 -3.77 11.10
C PRO A 222 -4.71 -3.12 9.79
N LEU A 223 -5.25 -3.91 8.84
CA LEU A 223 -5.94 -3.35 7.67
C LEU A 223 -7.31 -2.73 8.02
N GLY A 224 -7.89 -3.08 9.16
CA GLY A 224 -9.10 -2.47 9.71
C GLY A 224 -8.84 -1.06 10.27
N TRP A 225 -7.62 -0.73 10.67
CA TRP A 225 -7.30 0.63 11.13
C TRP A 225 -7.45 1.68 10.03
N MET A 226 -7.30 1.26 8.77
CA MET A 226 -7.44 2.14 7.60
C MET A 226 -8.86 2.69 7.45
N THR A 227 -9.89 1.98 7.94
CA THR A 227 -11.29 2.43 7.82
C THR A 227 -11.71 3.37 8.94
N GLU A 228 -10.89 3.52 9.97
CA GLU A 228 -11.15 4.37 11.15
C GLU A 228 -10.44 5.73 11.06
N THR A 229 -9.91 6.09 9.88
CA THR A 229 -9.26 7.38 9.60
C THR A 229 -10.17 8.28 8.79
#